data_AF-A0A418INL9-F1
#
_entry.id   AF-A0A418INL9-F1
#
_cell.length_a   1.000
_cell.length_b   1.000
_cell.length_c   1.000
_cell.angle_alpha   90.00
_cell.angle_beta   90.00
_cell.angle_gamma   90.00
#
_symmetry.space_group_name_H-M   'P 1'
#
loop_
_entity.id
_entity.type
_entity.pdbx_description
1 polymer ?
#
loop_
_entity_poly.entity_id
_entity_poly.type
_entity_poly.pdbx_seq_one_letter_code
_entity_poly.pdbx_strand_id
1 'polypeptide(L)'
;MSTDLPKIGKPATNALHNIGVKSLEAVSKYERTELLGIHGVGPKAIELLEEALKANDLNFKNEMNFEVPFELTGDLSCDNAPKRRTMLIFLIASATVDKKKLSNIVTNDFVWEVPGSFKLEGFDDFYKELEDHKINIASLEVKDNISHGKVGAIHGTQIAQDGSIVYFTDIFKFESHSKDAKVKAITSYIIMNEGES
;
A
#
# COMPACT_ATOMS: atom_id res chain seq x y z
N MET A 1 -15.78 -21.39 -7.63
CA MET A 1 -17.18 -20.92 -7.70
C MET A 1 -17.14 -19.41 -7.65
N SER A 2 -18.06 -18.71 -8.30
CA SER A 2 -18.12 -17.24 -8.30
C SER A 2 -19.23 -16.77 -7.36
N THR A 3 -18.94 -15.82 -6.48
CA THR A 3 -19.87 -15.30 -5.48
C THR A 3 -20.80 -14.24 -6.08
N ASP A 4 -22.10 -14.39 -5.86
CA ASP A 4 -23.12 -13.46 -6.35
C ASP A 4 -22.97 -12.05 -5.75
N LEU A 5 -23.50 -11.04 -6.47
CA LEU A 5 -23.53 -9.67 -5.98
C LEU A 5 -24.45 -9.52 -4.75
N PRO A 6 -24.10 -8.67 -3.77
CA PRO A 6 -24.98 -8.34 -2.65
C PRO A 6 -26.24 -7.63 -3.15
N LYS A 7 -27.24 -7.51 -2.27
CA LYS A 7 -28.48 -6.76 -2.56
C LYS A 7 -28.22 -5.26 -2.64
N ILE A 8 -27.72 -4.83 -3.79
CA ILE A 8 -27.65 -3.43 -4.21
C ILE A 8 -28.93 -3.09 -4.99
N GLY A 9 -29.40 -1.84 -4.92
CA GLY A 9 -30.68 -1.46 -5.55
C GLY A 9 -30.73 -1.80 -7.05
N LYS A 10 -31.94 -2.06 -7.58
CA LYS A 10 -32.19 -2.46 -8.97
C LYS A 10 -31.42 -1.64 -10.03
N PRO A 11 -31.30 -0.30 -9.91
CA PRO A 11 -30.49 0.49 -10.84
C PRO A 11 -29.01 0.08 -10.87
N ALA A 12 -28.39 -0.12 -9.69
CA ALA A 12 -26.99 -0.49 -9.57
C ALA A 12 -26.74 -1.93 -10.07
N THR A 13 -27.63 -2.88 -9.73
CA THR A 13 -27.54 -4.27 -10.23
C THR A 13 -27.57 -4.31 -11.75
N ASN A 14 -28.52 -3.60 -12.37
CA ASN A 14 -28.63 -3.55 -13.82
C ASN A 14 -27.40 -2.88 -14.46
N ALA A 15 -26.91 -1.80 -13.86
CA ALA A 15 -25.73 -1.10 -14.35
C ALA A 15 -24.48 -2.00 -14.36
N LEU A 16 -24.24 -2.76 -13.28
CA LEU A 16 -23.13 -3.73 -13.22
C LEU A 16 -23.31 -4.87 -14.23
N HIS A 17 -24.52 -5.44 -14.33
CA HIS A 17 -24.79 -6.51 -15.29
C HIS A 17 -24.58 -6.08 -16.74
N ASN A 18 -24.92 -4.83 -17.07
CA ASN A 18 -24.75 -4.27 -18.42
C ASN A 18 -23.27 -4.17 -18.84
N ILE A 19 -22.37 -3.97 -17.89
CA ILE A 19 -20.92 -4.00 -18.14
C ILE A 19 -20.29 -5.40 -17.94
N GLY A 20 -21.12 -6.43 -17.75
CA GLY A 20 -20.67 -7.81 -17.58
C GLY A 20 -20.21 -8.17 -16.16
N VAL A 21 -20.33 -7.26 -15.19
CA VAL A 21 -19.96 -7.49 -13.79
C VAL A 21 -21.13 -8.18 -13.08
N LYS A 22 -21.00 -9.50 -12.89
CA LYS A 22 -22.06 -10.36 -12.32
C LYS A 22 -21.67 -11.08 -11.04
N SER A 23 -20.45 -10.89 -10.54
CA SER A 23 -19.94 -11.56 -9.34
C SER A 23 -19.01 -10.64 -8.56
N LEU A 24 -18.77 -10.94 -7.29
CA LEU A 24 -17.82 -10.18 -6.45
C LEU A 24 -16.39 -10.25 -7.00
N GLU A 25 -15.98 -11.37 -7.59
CA GLU A 25 -14.65 -11.49 -8.23
C GLU A 25 -14.55 -10.68 -9.53
N ALA A 26 -15.68 -10.39 -10.17
CA ALA A 26 -15.71 -9.44 -11.27
C ALA A 26 -15.62 -8.01 -10.74
N VAL A 27 -16.31 -7.68 -9.64
CA VAL A 27 -16.25 -6.38 -8.97
C VAL A 27 -14.84 -6.05 -8.50
N SER A 28 -14.11 -7.03 -7.92
CA SER A 28 -12.73 -6.82 -7.42
C SER A 28 -11.72 -6.43 -8.50
N LYS A 29 -12.08 -6.55 -9.78
CA LYS A 29 -11.26 -6.11 -10.92
C LYS A 29 -11.47 -4.63 -11.29
N TYR A 30 -12.37 -3.93 -10.60
CA TYR A 30 -12.67 -2.53 -10.83
C TYR A 30 -12.32 -1.69 -9.60
N GLU A 31 -11.87 -0.47 -9.84
CA GLU A 31 -11.64 0.50 -8.78
C GLU A 31 -12.99 0.97 -8.23
N ARG A 32 -13.00 1.34 -6.95
CA ARG A 32 -14.17 1.90 -6.28
C ARG A 32 -14.74 3.09 -7.07
N THR A 33 -13.84 3.96 -7.54
CA THR A 33 -14.14 5.17 -8.31
C THR A 33 -14.63 4.85 -9.73
N GLU A 34 -14.07 3.83 -10.38
CA GLU A 34 -14.54 3.33 -11.68
C GLU A 34 -16.01 2.88 -11.60
N LEU A 35 -16.36 2.12 -10.57
CA LEU A 35 -17.74 1.64 -10.39
C LEU A 35 -18.69 2.77 -9.95
N LEU A 36 -18.24 3.66 -9.07
CA LEU A 36 -19.02 4.83 -8.65
C LEU A 36 -19.32 5.79 -9.80
N GLY A 37 -18.46 5.83 -10.82
CA GLY A 37 -18.67 6.62 -12.04
C GLY A 37 -19.75 6.06 -12.98
N ILE A 38 -20.25 4.84 -12.76
CA ILE A 38 -21.26 4.23 -13.63
C ILE A 38 -22.64 4.83 -13.30
N HIS A 39 -23.33 5.32 -14.33
CA HIS A 39 -24.69 5.81 -14.19
C HIS A 39 -25.62 4.74 -13.57
N GLY A 40 -26.22 5.05 -12.43
CA GLY A 40 -27.08 4.14 -11.67
C GLY A 40 -26.40 3.43 -10.50
N VAL A 41 -25.06 3.49 -10.38
CA VAL A 41 -24.31 3.00 -9.21
C VAL A 41 -24.05 4.17 -8.25
N GLY A 42 -24.76 4.19 -7.13
CA GLY A 42 -24.62 5.24 -6.11
C GLY A 42 -23.66 4.86 -4.97
N PRO A 43 -23.28 5.82 -4.10
CA PRO A 43 -22.39 5.58 -2.96
C PRO A 43 -22.85 4.42 -2.07
N LYS A 44 -24.17 4.28 -1.85
CA LYS A 44 -24.71 3.19 -1.03
C LYS A 44 -24.50 1.80 -1.64
N ALA A 45 -24.54 1.69 -2.97
CA ALA A 45 -24.24 0.42 -3.64
C ALA A 45 -22.76 0.06 -3.50
N ILE A 46 -21.87 1.05 -3.56
CA ILE A 46 -20.43 0.86 -3.35
C ILE A 46 -20.13 0.40 -1.92
N GLU A 47 -20.72 1.01 -0.89
CA GLU A 47 -20.57 0.56 0.51
C GLU A 47 -20.93 -0.92 0.68
N LEU A 48 -22.09 -1.34 0.15
CA LEU A 48 -22.55 -2.73 0.25
C LEU A 48 -21.66 -3.71 -0.53
N LEU A 49 -21.11 -3.26 -1.67
CA LEU A 49 -20.14 -4.04 -2.43
C LEU A 49 -18.83 -4.18 -1.64
N GLU A 50 -18.37 -3.12 -0.99
CA GLU A 50 -17.17 -3.13 -0.14
C GLU A 50 -17.31 -4.11 1.03
N GLU A 51 -18.42 -4.05 1.75
CA GLU A 51 -18.75 -4.98 2.85
C GLU A 51 -18.75 -6.44 2.37
N ALA A 52 -19.39 -6.69 1.22
CA ALA A 52 -19.46 -8.03 0.65
C ALA A 52 -18.10 -8.54 0.14
N LEU A 53 -17.28 -7.66 -0.46
CA LEU A 53 -15.91 -7.98 -0.87
C LEU A 53 -15.08 -8.38 0.36
N LYS A 54 -15.09 -7.57 1.42
CA LYS A 54 -14.34 -7.85 2.67
C LYS A 54 -14.77 -9.17 3.31
N ALA A 55 -16.07 -9.47 3.33
CA ALA A 55 -16.58 -10.74 3.87
C ALA A 55 -16.16 -11.98 3.05
N ASN A 56 -15.61 -11.79 1.84
CA ASN A 56 -15.10 -12.84 0.97
C ASN A 56 -13.58 -12.72 0.73
N ASP A 57 -12.86 -12.00 1.59
CA ASP A 57 -11.42 -11.74 1.47
C ASP A 57 -11.01 -11.12 0.11
N LEU A 58 -11.92 -10.33 -0.47
CA LEU A 58 -11.72 -9.54 -1.69
C LEU A 58 -11.68 -8.04 -1.35
N ASN A 59 -11.19 -7.24 -2.29
CA ASN A 59 -11.21 -5.77 -2.22
C ASN A 59 -11.52 -5.20 -3.60
N PHE A 60 -11.94 -3.93 -3.69
CA PHE A 60 -11.93 -3.25 -4.98
C PHE A 60 -10.50 -3.22 -5.53
N LYS A 61 -10.37 -3.12 -6.84
CA LYS A 61 -9.07 -2.90 -7.46
C LYS A 61 -8.47 -1.64 -6.86
N ASN A 62 -7.25 -1.77 -6.35
CA ASN A 62 -6.47 -0.72 -5.72
C ASN A 62 -6.95 -0.25 -4.32
N GLU A 63 -8.00 -0.84 -3.74
CA GLU A 63 -8.20 -0.78 -2.28
C GLU A 63 -7.31 -1.80 -1.59
N MET A 64 -6.73 -1.39 -0.46
CA MET A 64 -5.78 -2.21 0.28
C MET A 64 -6.31 -2.48 1.69
N ASN A 65 -6.79 -3.69 1.91
CA ASN A 65 -6.71 -4.28 3.24
C ASN A 65 -5.31 -4.87 3.37
N PHE A 66 -4.47 -4.23 4.18
CA PHE A 66 -3.20 -4.82 4.57
C PHE A 66 -3.46 -5.73 5.76
N GLU A 67 -3.41 -7.04 5.54
CA GLU A 67 -3.25 -7.98 6.64
C GLU A 67 -1.80 -7.92 7.09
N VAL A 68 -1.58 -7.28 8.24
CA VAL A 68 -0.25 -7.08 8.84
C VAL A 68 -0.26 -7.53 10.30
N PRO A 69 0.88 -8.00 10.83
CA PRO A 69 0.97 -8.50 12.21
C PRO A 69 1.11 -7.39 13.27
N PHE A 70 0.89 -6.12 12.91
CA PHE A 70 1.06 -4.94 13.75
C PHE A 70 -0.09 -3.95 13.51
N GLU A 71 -0.28 -3.01 14.43
CA GLU A 71 -1.27 -1.93 14.25
C GLU A 71 -0.81 -0.97 13.15
N LEU A 72 -1.60 -0.80 12.10
CA LEU A 72 -1.32 0.10 10.98
C LEU A 72 -2.36 1.23 10.92
N THR A 73 -1.92 2.48 11.02
CA THR A 73 -2.81 3.65 11.11
C THR A 73 -2.30 4.83 10.26
N GLY A 74 -3.15 5.84 10.08
CA GLY A 74 -2.79 7.12 9.46
C GLY A 74 -3.23 7.30 8.01
N ASP A 75 -2.44 8.03 7.21
CA ASP A 75 -2.68 8.33 5.79
C ASP A 75 -2.42 7.12 4.88
N LEU A 76 -3.34 6.15 4.97
CA LEU A 76 -3.31 4.90 4.21
C LEU A 76 -4.08 4.99 2.88
N SER A 77 -4.79 6.11 2.64
CA SER A 77 -5.58 6.29 1.42
C SER A 77 -4.67 6.52 0.21
N CYS A 78 -5.11 6.06 -0.95
CA CYS A 78 -4.35 6.18 -2.20
C CYS A 78 -5.22 6.75 -3.32
N ASP A 79 -5.95 7.84 -3.04
CA ASP A 79 -6.94 8.49 -3.92
C ASP A 79 -6.43 8.68 -5.37
N ASN A 80 -6.66 7.67 -6.22
CA ASN A 80 -6.16 7.59 -7.60
C ASN A 80 -4.66 7.95 -7.75
N ALA A 81 -3.85 7.63 -6.75
CA ALA A 81 -2.42 7.94 -6.71
C ALA A 81 -1.58 6.65 -6.63
N PRO A 82 -1.31 5.99 -7.78
CA PRO A 82 -0.60 4.70 -7.84
C PRO A 82 0.76 4.68 -7.14
N LYS A 83 1.45 5.83 -7.10
CA LYS A 83 2.74 5.98 -6.42
C LYS A 83 2.60 5.97 -4.89
N ARG A 84 1.59 6.64 -4.33
CA ARG A 84 1.28 6.59 -2.88
C ARG A 84 1.05 5.16 -2.42
N ARG A 85 0.35 4.37 -3.26
CA ARG A 85 0.16 2.93 -3.05
C ARG A 85 1.48 2.16 -3.04
N THR A 86 2.33 2.40 -4.03
CA THR A 86 3.64 1.73 -4.12
C THR A 86 4.52 2.03 -2.90
N MET A 87 4.54 3.29 -2.43
CA MET A 87 5.29 3.68 -1.23
C MET A 87 4.76 3.01 0.04
N LEU A 88 3.43 2.91 0.18
CA LEU A 88 2.83 2.21 1.32
C LEU A 88 3.11 0.70 1.28
N ILE A 89 3.05 0.07 0.10
CA ILE A 89 3.45 -1.33 -0.07
C ILE A 89 4.93 -1.50 0.29
N PHE A 90 5.81 -0.58 -0.12
CA PHE A 90 7.24 -0.62 0.25
C PHE A 90 7.43 -0.58 1.76
N LEU A 91 6.79 0.37 2.43
CA LEU A 91 6.91 0.53 3.88
C LEU A 91 6.47 -0.74 4.62
N ILE A 92 5.30 -1.28 4.27
CA ILE A 92 4.73 -2.48 4.90
C ILE A 92 5.53 -3.73 4.55
N ALA A 93 5.96 -3.88 3.29
CA ALA A 93 6.75 -5.02 2.86
C ALA A 93 8.16 -5.00 3.48
N SER A 94 8.72 -3.82 3.75
CA SER A 94 9.98 -3.70 4.49
C SER A 94 9.79 -4.09 5.95
N ALA A 95 8.75 -3.57 6.62
CA ALA A 95 8.36 -3.92 7.98
C ALA A 95 8.09 -5.43 8.18
N THR A 96 7.58 -6.10 7.15
CA THR A 96 7.26 -7.54 7.18
C THR A 96 8.33 -8.43 6.54
N VAL A 97 9.37 -7.83 5.96
CA VAL A 97 10.46 -8.49 5.22
C VAL A 97 9.94 -9.38 4.06
N ASP A 98 8.88 -8.92 3.38
CA ASP A 98 8.22 -9.62 2.27
C ASP A 98 9.01 -9.45 0.96
N LYS A 99 9.95 -10.39 0.71
CA LYS A 99 10.82 -10.39 -0.48
C LYS A 99 10.05 -10.28 -1.79
N LYS A 100 8.91 -10.97 -1.89
CA LYS A 100 8.14 -11.06 -3.12
C LYS A 100 7.48 -9.72 -3.43
N LYS A 101 6.90 -9.04 -2.43
CA LYS A 101 6.35 -7.70 -2.64
C LYS A 101 7.45 -6.70 -2.98
N LEU A 102 8.55 -6.70 -2.24
CA LEU A 102 9.67 -5.77 -2.45
C LEU A 102 10.26 -5.90 -3.86
N SER A 103 10.61 -7.11 -4.31
CA SER A 103 11.16 -7.35 -5.66
C SER A 103 10.23 -6.94 -6.81
N ASN A 104 8.91 -6.94 -6.57
CA ASN A 104 7.94 -6.51 -7.57
C ASN A 104 7.85 -4.99 -7.73
N ILE A 105 8.16 -4.21 -6.68
CA ILE A 105 7.95 -2.76 -6.67
C ILE A 105 9.25 -1.96 -6.84
N VAL A 106 10.41 -2.54 -6.56
CA VAL A 106 11.71 -1.89 -6.79
C VAL A 106 12.39 -2.41 -8.05
N THR A 107 13.33 -1.65 -8.58
CA THR A 107 14.18 -2.07 -9.71
C THR A 107 15.30 -3.00 -9.24
N ASN A 108 15.90 -3.77 -10.15
CA ASN A 108 17.03 -4.65 -9.77
C ASN A 108 18.27 -3.84 -9.36
N ASP A 109 18.46 -2.66 -9.96
CA ASP A 109 19.49 -1.68 -9.65
C ASP A 109 19.05 -0.68 -8.57
N PHE A 110 18.15 -1.10 -7.67
CA PHE A 110 17.59 -0.25 -6.62
C PHE A 110 18.69 0.27 -5.69
N VAL A 111 18.59 1.54 -5.28
CA VAL A 111 19.55 2.17 -4.36
C VAL A 111 18.83 2.62 -3.10
N TRP A 112 19.36 2.21 -1.93
CA TRP A 112 18.88 2.70 -0.64
C TRP A 112 20.00 3.46 0.07
N GLU A 113 19.72 4.68 0.51
CA GLU A 113 20.67 5.55 1.19
C GLU A 113 20.10 6.06 2.51
N VAL A 114 20.88 5.94 3.58
CA VAL A 114 20.66 6.63 4.85
C VAL A 114 21.84 7.59 5.03
N PRO A 115 21.65 8.90 4.73
CA PRO A 115 22.76 9.85 4.76
C PRO A 115 23.49 9.88 6.10
N GLY A 116 24.82 9.76 6.05
CA GLY A 116 25.67 9.70 7.25
C GLY A 116 25.79 8.30 7.87
N SER A 117 25.11 7.29 7.33
CA SER A 117 25.19 5.91 7.78
C SER A 117 25.68 4.98 6.65
N PHE A 118 24.85 4.72 5.65
CA PHE A 118 25.18 3.78 4.57
C PHE A 118 24.53 4.14 3.24
N LYS A 119 25.02 3.47 2.19
CA LYS A 119 24.41 3.43 0.87
C LYS A 119 24.55 2.01 0.31
N LEU A 120 23.42 1.39 -0.05
CA LEU A 120 23.34 0.05 -0.62
C LEU A 120 22.91 0.15 -2.09
N GLU A 121 23.50 -0.67 -2.95
CA GLU A 121 23.22 -0.72 -4.38
C GLU A 121 22.87 -2.15 -4.79
N GLY A 122 21.65 -2.34 -5.31
CA GLY A 122 21.11 -3.63 -5.70
C GLY A 122 20.07 -4.17 -4.72
N PHE A 123 19.11 -4.93 -5.25
CA PHE A 123 18.03 -5.52 -4.46
C PHE A 123 18.51 -6.49 -3.37
N ASP A 124 19.52 -7.31 -3.67
CA ASP A 124 19.98 -8.35 -2.75
C ASP A 124 20.64 -7.77 -1.49
N ASP A 125 21.48 -6.74 -1.64
CA ASP A 125 22.12 -6.05 -0.50
C ASP A 125 21.07 -5.31 0.35
N PHE A 126 20.14 -4.61 -0.29
CA PHE A 126 18.99 -4.00 0.39
C PHE A 126 18.17 -5.02 1.20
N TYR A 127 17.83 -6.16 0.57
CA TYR A 127 17.00 -7.16 1.22
C TYR A 127 17.73 -7.84 2.39
N LYS A 128 19.03 -8.11 2.22
CA LYS A 128 19.86 -8.66 3.29
C LYS A 128 19.92 -7.75 4.51
N GLU A 129 20.07 -6.44 4.31
CA GLU A 129 20.03 -5.46 5.41
C GLU A 129 18.71 -5.52 6.19
N LEU A 130 17.57 -5.66 5.50
CA LEU A 130 16.26 -5.82 6.17
C LEU A 130 16.14 -7.13 6.93
N GLU A 131 16.68 -8.24 6.40
CA GLU A 131 16.68 -9.53 7.09
C GLU A 131 17.54 -9.52 8.34
N ASP A 132 18.76 -8.98 8.25
CA ASP A 132 19.72 -8.93 9.34
C ASP A 132 19.24 -8.01 10.49
N HIS A 133 18.45 -6.98 10.17
CA HIS A 133 17.94 -5.98 11.12
C HIS A 133 16.42 -6.07 11.35
N LYS A 134 15.83 -7.26 11.18
CA LYS A 134 14.41 -7.47 11.41
C LYS A 134 14.02 -7.21 12.88
N ILE A 135 13.05 -6.32 13.07
CA ILE A 135 12.46 -6.03 14.38
C ILE A 135 10.98 -6.42 14.44
N ASN A 136 10.52 -6.77 15.64
CA ASN A 136 9.10 -7.05 15.87
C ASN A 136 8.39 -5.72 16.09
N ILE A 137 7.57 -5.32 15.13
CA ILE A 137 6.82 -4.06 15.16
C ILE A 137 5.53 -4.25 15.96
N ALA A 138 5.23 -3.30 16.84
CA ALA A 138 3.96 -3.20 17.55
C ALA A 138 2.97 -2.33 16.75
N SER A 139 3.43 -1.17 16.28
CA SER A 139 2.63 -0.25 15.47
C SER A 139 3.44 0.51 14.42
N LEU A 140 2.75 0.91 13.36
CA LEU A 140 3.26 1.72 12.27
C LEU A 140 2.20 2.77 11.90
N GLU A 141 2.52 4.04 12.13
CA GLU A 141 1.68 5.19 11.80
C GLU A 141 2.26 5.90 10.58
N VAL A 142 1.44 6.09 9.54
CA VAL A 142 1.78 6.92 8.37
C VAL A 142 1.17 8.30 8.55
N LYS A 143 1.99 9.35 8.69
CA LYS A 143 1.47 10.71 8.93
C LYS A 143 1.06 11.42 7.65
N ASP A 144 1.97 11.45 6.68
CA ASP A 144 1.69 11.93 5.33
C ASP A 144 2.27 10.98 4.30
N ASN A 145 1.54 10.77 3.21
CA ASN A 145 1.97 10.03 2.04
C ASN A 145 1.72 10.88 0.80
N ILE A 146 2.76 11.48 0.21
CA ILE A 146 2.61 12.45 -0.89
C ILE A 146 3.45 12.05 -2.10
N SER A 147 2.94 12.28 -3.30
CA SER A 147 3.69 12.01 -4.54
C SER A 147 3.40 13.01 -5.64
N HIS A 148 4.43 13.36 -6.43
CA HIS A 148 4.30 14.19 -7.62
C HIS A 148 5.33 13.77 -8.69
N GLY A 149 4.86 13.54 -9.91
CA GLY A 149 5.74 13.16 -11.04
C GLY A 149 6.50 11.85 -10.77
N LYS A 150 7.83 11.93 -10.67
CA LYS A 150 8.73 10.81 -10.36
C LYS A 150 9.19 10.76 -8.90
N VAL A 151 8.68 11.64 -8.04
CA VAL A 151 9.14 11.75 -6.66
C VAL A 151 7.96 11.52 -5.72
N GLY A 152 8.23 10.93 -4.57
CA GLY A 152 7.29 10.86 -3.46
C GLY A 152 8.00 10.92 -2.12
N ALA A 153 7.23 11.18 -1.08
CA ALA A 153 7.68 11.17 0.30
C ALA A 153 6.62 10.51 1.16
N ILE A 154 7.06 9.69 2.10
CA ILE A 154 6.22 9.13 3.15
C ILE A 154 6.97 9.28 4.47
N HIS A 155 6.28 9.68 5.53
CA HIS A 155 6.88 9.81 6.84
C HIS A 155 5.91 9.36 7.92
N GLY A 156 6.47 9.01 9.08
CA GLY A 156 5.67 8.39 10.12
C GLY A 156 6.47 8.01 11.35
N THR A 157 5.81 7.19 12.16
CA THR A 157 6.34 6.66 13.41
C THR A 157 6.20 5.14 13.38
N GLN A 158 7.27 4.43 13.71
CA GLN A 158 7.25 2.99 13.94
C GLN A 158 7.62 2.74 15.40
N ILE A 159 6.86 1.88 16.07
CA ILE A 159 7.10 1.47 17.45
C ILE A 159 7.33 -0.04 17.46
N ALA A 160 8.45 -0.47 18.01
CA ALA A 160 8.78 -1.88 18.21
C ALA A 160 8.08 -2.44 19.47
N GLN A 161 7.98 -3.76 19.56
CA GLN A 161 7.39 -4.44 20.73
C GLN A 161 8.17 -4.22 22.03
N ASP A 162 9.46 -3.89 21.93
CA ASP A 162 10.30 -3.51 23.08
C ASP A 162 10.15 -2.03 23.48
N GLY A 163 9.29 -1.27 22.80
CA GLY A 163 9.04 0.14 23.05
C GLY A 163 9.98 1.11 22.32
N SER A 164 10.98 0.60 21.59
CA SER A 164 11.86 1.47 20.78
C SER A 164 11.08 2.20 19.71
N ILE A 165 11.37 3.50 19.54
CA ILE A 165 10.64 4.37 18.61
C ILE A 165 11.57 4.77 17.47
N VAL A 166 11.06 4.63 16.25
CA VAL A 166 11.71 5.10 15.03
C VAL A 166 10.83 6.15 14.38
N TYR A 167 11.35 7.36 14.24
CA TYR A 167 10.76 8.40 13.38
C TYR A 167 11.47 8.36 12.03
N PHE A 168 10.71 8.28 10.95
CA PHE A 168 11.28 8.14 9.62
C PHE A 168 10.67 9.11 8.62
N THR A 169 11.46 9.49 7.61
CA THR A 169 11.00 10.05 6.35
C THR A 169 11.74 9.37 5.21
N ASP A 170 10.99 8.78 4.29
CA ASP A 170 11.53 8.12 3.10
C ASP A 170 11.21 8.94 1.86
N ILE A 171 12.24 9.34 1.12
CA ILE A 171 12.12 10.06 -0.15
C ILE A 171 12.31 9.07 -1.30
N PHE A 172 11.25 8.86 -2.07
CA PHE A 172 11.20 7.91 -3.19
C PHE A 172 11.53 8.58 -4.51
N LYS A 173 12.34 7.92 -5.33
CA LYS A 173 12.57 8.22 -6.74
C LYS A 173 12.11 7.06 -7.59
N PHE A 174 11.15 7.32 -8.46
CA PHE A 174 10.60 6.36 -9.44
C PHE A 174 11.38 6.42 -10.75
N GLU A 175 11.48 5.30 -11.46
CA GLU A 175 12.20 5.24 -12.74
C GLU A 175 11.53 6.10 -13.84
N SER A 176 10.20 6.28 -13.77
CA SER A 176 9.43 7.01 -14.77
C SER A 176 8.19 7.72 -14.19
N HIS A 177 7.52 8.51 -15.03
CA HIS A 177 6.24 9.14 -14.69
C HIS A 177 5.06 8.16 -14.73
N SER A 178 5.26 6.94 -15.27
CA SER A 178 4.22 5.92 -15.40
C SER A 178 3.55 5.63 -14.06
N LYS A 179 2.25 5.33 -14.09
CA LYS A 179 1.51 4.90 -12.89
C LYS A 179 2.08 3.62 -12.28
N ASP A 180 2.65 2.75 -13.10
CA ASP A 180 3.19 1.44 -12.70
C ASP A 180 4.73 1.48 -12.58
N ALA A 181 5.32 2.68 -12.50
CA ALA A 181 6.77 2.84 -12.39
C ALA A 181 7.30 2.19 -11.11
N LYS A 182 8.39 1.44 -11.22
CA LYS A 182 9.10 0.90 -10.07
C LYS A 182 9.91 1.98 -9.35
N VAL A 183 10.19 1.73 -8.08
CA VAL A 183 11.07 2.55 -7.26
C VAL A 183 12.52 2.23 -7.63
N LYS A 184 13.27 3.26 -8.04
CA LYS A 184 14.68 3.17 -8.41
C LYS A 184 15.60 3.53 -7.25
N ALA A 185 15.20 4.46 -6.40
CA ALA A 185 15.98 4.82 -5.22
C ALA A 185 15.12 5.32 -4.07
N ILE A 186 15.58 5.11 -2.85
CA ILE A 186 15.04 5.71 -1.63
C ILE A 186 16.16 6.35 -0.84
N THR A 187 15.92 7.55 -0.33
CA THR A 187 16.74 8.17 0.71
C THR A 187 15.92 8.24 2.00
N SER A 188 16.40 7.58 3.05
CA SER A 188 15.72 7.49 4.34
C SER A 188 16.42 8.38 5.38
N TYR A 189 15.64 9.20 6.06
CA TYR A 189 16.05 9.97 7.24
C TYR A 189 15.41 9.36 8.46
N ILE A 190 16.24 8.87 9.38
CA ILE A 190 15.79 8.03 10.49
C ILE A 190 16.32 8.62 11.80
N ILE A 191 15.44 8.76 12.78
CA ILE A 191 15.77 9.12 14.16
C ILE A 191 15.28 7.98 15.05
N MET A 192 16.20 7.38 15.80
CA MET A 192 15.90 6.29 16.72
C MET A 192 16.00 6.80 18.16
N ASN A 193 14.98 6.52 18.96
CA ASN A 193 15.01 6.70 20.40
C ASN A 193 14.88 5.31 21.03
N GLU A 194 15.85 4.93 21.86
CA GLU A 194 15.70 3.79 22.75
C GLU A 194 14.54 4.12 23.71
N GLY A 195 13.55 3.24 23.79
CA GLY A 195 12.41 3.43 24.71
C GLY A 195 12.93 3.63 26.14
N GLU A 196 12.20 4.41 26.96
CA GLU A 196 12.53 4.53 28.38
C GLU A 196 12.47 3.12 29.01
N SER A 197 13.65 2.55 29.29
CA SER A 197 13.83 1.28 30.00
C SER A 197 13.45 1.38 31.47
#